data_AF-A0A418YDI2-F1
#
_entry.id   AF-A0A418YDI2-F1
#
_cell.length_a   1.000
_cell.length_b   1.000
_cell.length_c   1.000
_cell.angle_alpha   90.00
_cell.angle_beta   90.00
_cell.angle_gamma   90.00
#
_symmetry.space_group_name_H-M   'P 1'
#
loop_
_entity.id
_entity.type
_entity.pdbx_description
1 polymer ?
#
loop_
_entity_poly.entity_id
_entity_poly.type
_entity_poly.pdbx_seq_one_letter_code
_entity_poly.pdbx_strand_id
1 'polypeptide(L)'
;MELIKDSLEMKTAFNKMVLAMSFASFSSLALAAENVPYEFKPGTPAKADEVNANFNHNTALAKEALAIAKANTGSNGALAADKTVPLDCAANAYALKDQVNLSHGALNVNYLITGACHGPIAIRRDGVSITGDGSIVFDSASADSALTGLITAWSVNRLTVKGVTLETAGSELAGVAAHSSGVALENLTATSITARANSSIQLVAGTTLSSALIASSSALTNTVPLGHSIQSLTVLDTSSVVLEGVTITNLVEAYGNATVMLSESSVAALSSGGNAIISVYGGSISGPYNLWSRSMLDSRDTTIQNWSTTSDVGLAASYGGKNMTIDGEYRDGWGWGNDNIVNAQYQFDSLNNRVNTLEAAK
;
A
#
# COMPACT_ATOMS: atom_id res chain seq x y z
N MET A 1 -30.21 36.25 30.65
CA MET A 1 -29.97 35.53 29.37
C MET A 1 -28.48 35.28 29.12
N GLU A 2 -27.57 36.08 29.68
CA GLU A 2 -26.11 35.86 29.61
C GLU A 2 -25.62 34.62 30.37
N LEU A 3 -26.17 34.31 31.55
CA LEU A 3 -25.77 33.13 32.36
C LEU A 3 -25.95 31.76 31.66
N ILE A 4 -26.85 31.67 30.68
CA ILE A 4 -27.08 30.42 29.92
C ILE A 4 -26.06 30.28 28.78
N LYS A 5 -25.55 31.41 28.25
CA LYS A 5 -24.55 31.43 27.19
C LYS A 5 -23.19 30.98 27.73
N ASP A 6 -22.82 31.44 28.93
CA ASP A 6 -21.57 31.05 29.59
C ASP A 6 -21.56 29.55 29.95
N SER A 7 -22.70 28.98 30.35
CA SER A 7 -22.87 27.55 30.63
C SER A 7 -22.68 26.67 29.39
N LEU A 8 -23.11 27.15 28.21
CA LEU A 8 -23.01 26.42 26.95
C LEU A 8 -21.59 26.47 26.38
N GLU A 9 -20.92 27.62 26.46
CA GLU A 9 -19.51 27.76 26.08
C GLU A 9 -18.59 26.94 26.99
N MET A 10 -18.93 26.85 28.28
CA MET A 10 -18.20 26.05 29.27
C MET A 10 -18.36 24.53 29.06
N LYS A 11 -19.57 24.04 28.71
CA LYS A 11 -19.77 22.63 28.32
C LYS A 11 -19.01 22.27 27.04
N THR A 12 -18.93 23.20 26.10
CA THR A 12 -18.22 23.00 24.83
C THR A 12 -16.70 22.98 25.05
N ALA A 13 -16.17 23.81 25.96
CA ALA A 13 -14.78 23.81 26.36
C ALA A 13 -14.41 22.54 27.15
N PHE A 14 -15.25 22.11 28.09
CA PHE A 14 -15.03 20.90 28.90
C PHE A 14 -15.06 19.63 28.04
N ASN A 15 -16.01 19.51 27.10
CA ASN A 15 -16.06 18.36 26.18
C ASN A 15 -14.84 18.32 25.24
N LYS A 16 -14.34 19.47 24.79
CA LYS A 16 -13.10 19.54 23.99
C LYS A 16 -11.85 19.17 24.79
N MET A 17 -11.82 19.53 26.08
CA MET A 17 -10.74 19.18 27.01
C MET A 17 -10.73 17.68 27.33
N VAL A 18 -11.90 17.08 27.56
CA VAL A 18 -12.04 15.62 27.80
C VAL A 18 -11.67 14.81 26.55
N LEU A 19 -11.98 15.30 25.34
CA LEU A 19 -11.62 14.64 24.08
C LEU A 19 -10.13 14.78 23.74
N ALA A 20 -9.46 15.85 24.18
CA ALA A 20 -8.02 16.03 24.01
C ALA A 20 -7.19 15.20 25.00
N MET A 21 -7.74 14.86 26.17
CA MET A 21 -7.05 14.07 27.19
C MET A 21 -7.13 12.56 26.97
N SER A 22 -8.07 12.05 26.15
CA SER A 22 -8.25 10.62 25.90
C SER A 22 -7.33 10.03 24.81
N PHE A 23 -6.49 10.85 24.15
CA PHE A 23 -5.53 10.38 23.13
C PHE A 23 -4.05 10.53 23.51
N ALA A 24 -3.75 11.01 24.72
CA ALA A 24 -2.40 10.96 25.27
C ALA A 24 -2.30 9.71 26.17
N SER A 25 -1.80 8.61 25.62
CA SER A 25 -1.22 7.54 26.44
C SER A 25 -0.07 8.14 27.26
N PHE A 26 -0.35 8.41 28.54
CA PHE A 26 0.62 8.94 29.50
C PHE A 26 1.72 7.91 29.76
N SER A 27 2.76 7.94 28.92
CA SER A 27 4.08 7.44 29.29
C SER A 27 4.96 8.67 29.50
N SER A 28 5.31 8.92 30.76
CA SER A 28 6.35 9.87 31.20
C SER A 28 6.18 11.36 30.86
N LEU A 29 5.11 12.00 31.35
CA LEU A 29 5.24 13.35 31.88
C LEU A 29 5.05 13.25 33.38
N ALA A 30 6.15 13.12 34.12
CA ALA A 30 6.18 13.48 35.52
C ALA A 30 6.04 15.01 35.61
N LEU A 31 4.84 15.53 35.36
CA LEU A 31 4.43 16.76 36.00
C LEU A 31 4.48 16.43 37.49
N ALA A 32 5.49 16.94 38.18
CA ALA A 32 5.56 16.88 39.63
C ALA A 32 4.17 17.23 40.14
N ALA A 33 3.60 16.38 41.01
CA ALA A 33 2.30 16.63 41.61
C ALA A 33 2.41 17.93 42.42
N GLU A 34 2.12 19.06 41.79
CA GLU A 34 2.08 20.35 42.44
C GLU A 34 0.80 20.35 43.28
N ASN A 35 0.97 20.57 44.59
CA ASN A 35 -0.11 20.45 45.55
C ASN A 35 -1.23 21.43 45.20
N VAL A 36 -2.45 20.90 44.99
CA VAL A 36 -3.65 21.73 44.85
C VAL A 36 -3.81 22.57 46.13
N PRO A 37 -4.01 23.90 46.06
CA PRO A 37 -3.95 24.79 47.22
C PRO A 37 -4.88 24.41 48.39
N TYR A 38 -6.06 23.85 48.09
CA TYR A 38 -7.04 23.45 49.10
C TYR A 38 -7.60 22.06 48.81
N GLU A 39 -7.67 21.19 49.82
CA GLU A 39 -8.30 19.87 49.74
C GLU A 39 -9.66 19.89 50.46
N PHE A 40 -10.74 19.56 49.74
CA PHE A 40 -12.09 19.60 50.31
C PHE A 40 -12.50 18.23 50.87
N LYS A 41 -12.85 18.20 52.17
CA LYS A 41 -13.40 17.00 52.81
C LYS A 41 -14.90 16.88 52.55
N PRO A 42 -15.41 15.67 52.23
CA PRO A 42 -16.83 15.43 52.06
C PRO A 42 -17.65 15.93 53.26
N GLY A 43 -18.77 16.61 53.01
CA GLY A 43 -19.68 17.11 54.04
C GLY A 43 -19.26 18.40 54.75
N THR A 44 -18.12 19.01 54.39
CA THR A 44 -17.69 20.30 54.93
C THR A 44 -18.00 21.42 53.92
N PRO A 45 -18.72 22.50 54.30
CA PRO A 45 -18.94 23.64 53.40
C PRO A 45 -17.61 24.30 53.02
N ALA A 46 -17.31 24.35 51.72
CA ALA A 46 -16.14 25.05 51.19
C ALA A 46 -16.40 26.56 51.13
N LYS A 47 -15.40 27.38 51.44
CA LYS A 47 -15.53 28.83 51.24
C LYS A 47 -15.39 29.14 49.74
N ALA A 48 -16.16 30.10 49.25
CA ALA A 48 -16.12 30.51 47.84
C ALA A 48 -14.70 30.90 47.38
N ASP A 49 -13.94 31.59 48.25
CA ASP A 49 -12.58 32.03 47.94
C ASP A 49 -11.59 30.85 47.79
N GLU A 50 -11.78 29.77 48.55
CA GLU A 50 -10.96 28.55 48.48
C GLU A 50 -11.24 27.77 47.17
N VAL A 51 -12.51 27.70 46.77
CA VAL A 51 -12.91 27.09 45.50
C VAL A 51 -12.36 27.88 44.32
N ASN A 52 -12.47 29.21 44.37
CA ASN A 52 -11.93 30.09 43.34
C ASN A 52 -10.41 29.98 43.22
N ALA A 53 -9.69 29.84 44.33
CA ALA A 53 -8.24 29.65 44.34
C ALA A 53 -7.82 28.34 43.64
N ASN A 54 -8.50 27.22 43.92
CA ASN A 54 -8.26 25.96 43.22
C ASN A 54 -8.57 26.06 41.71
N PHE A 55 -9.66 26.75 41.35
CA PHE A 55 -10.02 26.93 39.95
C PHE A 55 -8.98 27.76 39.20
N ASN A 56 -8.48 28.84 39.82
CA ASN A 56 -7.43 29.67 39.26
C ASN A 56 -6.10 28.91 39.12
N HIS A 57 -5.74 28.10 40.11
CA HIS A 57 -4.56 27.23 40.06
C HIS A 57 -4.66 26.20 38.91
N ASN A 58 -5.78 25.49 38.78
CA ASN A 58 -6.00 24.54 37.69
C ASN A 58 -6.01 25.24 36.32
N THR A 59 -6.54 26.47 36.24
CA THR A 59 -6.52 27.27 35.02
C THR A 59 -5.10 27.71 34.66
N ALA A 60 -4.26 28.05 35.65
CA ALA A 60 -2.86 28.38 35.44
C ALA A 60 -2.07 27.16 34.96
N LEU A 61 -2.23 26.00 35.61
CA LEU A 61 -1.63 24.73 35.16
C LEU A 61 -2.09 24.35 33.76
N ALA A 62 -3.38 24.51 33.44
CA ALA A 62 -3.88 24.25 32.09
C ALA A 62 -3.28 25.22 31.05
N LYS A 63 -3.10 26.50 31.40
CA LYS A 63 -2.44 27.48 30.54
C LYS A 63 -0.96 27.15 30.34
N GLU A 64 -0.27 26.70 31.38
CA GLU A 64 1.14 26.30 31.32
C GLU A 64 1.31 25.02 30.52
N ALA A 65 0.50 23.98 30.76
CA ALA A 65 0.46 22.77 29.97
C ALA A 65 0.13 23.07 28.50
N LEU A 66 -0.81 24.00 28.24
CA LEU A 66 -1.10 24.47 26.89
C LEU A 66 0.05 25.29 26.29
N ALA A 67 0.79 26.07 27.08
CA ALA A 67 1.96 26.80 26.63
C ALA A 67 3.13 25.87 26.30
N ILE A 68 3.35 24.82 27.09
CA ILE A 68 4.32 23.75 26.84
C ILE A 68 3.90 22.96 25.59
N ALA A 69 2.61 22.59 25.49
CA ALA A 69 2.07 21.95 24.28
C ALA A 69 2.22 22.86 23.07
N LYS A 70 2.00 24.18 23.20
CA LYS A 70 2.22 25.19 22.15
C LYS A 70 3.68 25.49 21.88
N ALA A 71 4.60 25.24 22.79
CA ALA A 71 6.04 25.34 22.56
C ALA A 71 6.53 24.08 21.82
N ASN A 72 6.02 22.90 22.21
CA ASN A 72 6.28 21.63 21.54
C ASN A 72 5.59 21.53 20.16
N THR A 73 4.46 22.21 19.99
CA THR A 73 3.81 22.44 18.68
C THR A 73 4.21 23.80 18.08
N GLY A 74 5.09 24.56 18.72
CA GLY A 74 5.46 25.93 18.36
C GLY A 74 6.49 26.03 17.25
N SER A 75 7.00 24.88 16.80
CA SER A 75 7.64 24.75 15.50
C SER A 75 6.62 24.60 14.35
N ASN A 76 5.31 24.56 14.63
CA ASN A 76 4.23 24.52 13.62
C ASN A 76 3.77 25.93 13.19
N GLY A 77 4.74 26.82 12.94
CA GLY A 77 4.54 28.16 12.38
C GLY A 77 4.78 28.26 10.87
N ALA A 78 4.97 27.13 10.20
CA ALA A 78 4.87 27.00 8.75
C ALA A 78 4.24 25.64 8.46
N LEU A 79 3.35 25.58 7.46
CA LEU A 79 3.10 24.36 6.70
C LEU A 79 4.47 23.92 6.16
N ALA A 80 5.21 23.15 6.96
CA ALA A 80 6.60 22.88 6.69
C ALA A 80 6.69 22.04 5.43
N ALA A 81 7.44 22.56 4.46
CA ALA A 81 7.78 21.94 3.20
C ALA A 81 8.20 20.47 3.38
N ASP A 82 8.13 19.70 2.29
CA ASP A 82 8.65 18.34 2.21
C ASP A 82 9.98 18.21 2.99
N LYS A 83 9.96 17.44 4.08
CA LYS A 83 11.11 17.30 4.97
C LYS A 83 11.93 16.09 4.55
N THR A 84 13.18 16.29 4.17
CA THR A 84 14.13 15.17 3.98
C THR A 84 14.87 14.89 5.29
N VAL A 85 14.87 13.64 5.73
CA VAL A 85 15.55 13.16 6.94
C VAL A 85 16.63 12.15 6.50
N PRO A 86 17.92 12.52 6.54
CA PRO A 86 19.00 11.57 6.27
C PRO A 86 19.13 10.57 7.42
N LEU A 87 19.24 9.29 7.09
CA LEU A 87 19.38 8.18 8.04
C LEU A 87 20.59 7.33 7.68
N ASP A 88 21.52 7.23 8.63
CA ASP A 88 22.68 6.34 8.54
C ASP A 88 22.39 5.06 9.34
N CYS A 89 21.98 4.02 8.62
CA CYS A 89 21.70 2.72 9.21
C CYS A 89 22.95 1.88 9.49
N ALA A 90 24.13 2.30 9.02
CA ALA A 90 25.39 1.70 9.47
C ALA A 90 25.74 2.16 10.90
N ALA A 91 25.44 3.41 11.24
CA ALA A 91 25.60 3.93 12.60
C ALA A 91 24.49 3.46 13.56
N ASN A 92 23.24 3.37 13.08
CA ASN A 92 22.11 2.85 13.85
C ASN A 92 21.17 2.02 12.95
N ALA A 93 21.26 0.71 13.05
CA ALA A 93 20.45 -0.23 12.26
C ALA A 93 18.92 0.03 12.36
N TYR A 94 18.41 0.55 13.48
CA TYR A 94 16.98 0.81 13.65
C TYR A 94 16.56 2.26 13.37
N ALA A 95 17.46 3.12 12.85
CA ALA A 95 17.20 4.54 12.63
C ALA A 95 15.92 4.80 11.82
N LEU A 96 15.66 4.01 10.76
CA LEU A 96 14.44 4.13 9.97
C LEU A 96 13.19 3.79 10.78
N LYS A 97 13.21 2.66 11.50
CA LYS A 97 12.09 2.21 12.32
C LYS A 97 11.74 3.25 13.39
N ASP A 98 12.75 3.76 14.08
CA ASP A 98 12.59 4.77 15.12
C ASP A 98 12.01 6.07 14.55
N GLN A 99 12.52 6.55 13.42
CA GLN A 99 12.08 7.82 12.82
C GLN A 99 10.68 7.74 12.22
N VAL A 100 10.32 6.61 11.61
CA VAL A 100 8.94 6.34 11.17
C VAL A 100 7.98 6.39 12.36
N ASN A 101 8.34 5.78 13.49
CA ASN A 101 7.53 5.77 14.70
C ASN A 101 7.49 7.13 15.42
N LEU A 102 8.48 8.00 15.26
CA LEU A 102 8.49 9.33 15.89
C LEU A 102 7.72 10.38 15.09
N SER A 103 7.58 10.20 13.78
CA SER A 103 7.10 11.24 12.86
C SER A 103 5.57 11.40 12.84
N HIS A 104 4.89 11.37 13.98
CA HIS A 104 3.41 11.41 14.03
C HIS A 104 2.73 12.75 13.63
N GLY A 105 3.47 13.78 13.17
CA GLY A 105 2.90 15.12 12.91
C GLY A 105 3.38 15.91 11.69
N ALA A 106 4.28 15.39 10.85
CA ALA A 106 4.72 16.09 9.62
C ALA A 106 3.75 15.83 8.45
N LEU A 107 3.65 16.74 7.45
CA LEU A 107 2.77 16.52 6.28
C LEU A 107 3.38 15.53 5.28
N ASN A 108 4.60 15.80 4.80
CA ASN A 108 5.37 14.91 3.93
C ASN A 108 6.80 14.74 4.47
N VAL A 109 7.28 13.49 4.53
CA VAL A 109 8.63 13.14 5.00
C VAL A 109 9.28 12.20 4.00
N ASN A 110 10.47 12.57 3.54
CA ASN A 110 11.36 11.73 2.75
C ASN A 110 12.50 11.21 3.64
N TYR A 111 12.53 9.92 3.94
CA TYR A 111 13.65 9.28 4.61
C TYR A 111 14.70 8.89 3.58
N LEU A 112 15.87 9.54 3.63
CA LEU A 112 17.00 9.21 2.78
C LEU A 112 17.91 8.24 3.54
N ILE A 113 17.82 6.94 3.22
CA ILE A 113 18.53 5.88 3.93
C ILE A 113 19.87 5.56 3.26
N THR A 114 20.87 5.27 4.10
CA THR A 114 22.18 4.73 3.71
C THR A 114 22.53 3.56 4.64
N GLY A 115 23.30 2.59 4.16
CA GLY A 115 23.59 1.36 4.91
C GLY A 115 22.41 0.40 4.99
N ALA A 116 22.46 -0.55 5.95
CA ALA A 116 21.47 -1.61 6.09
C ALA A 116 20.53 -1.34 7.28
N CYS A 117 19.30 -0.90 7.01
CA CYS A 117 18.29 -0.66 8.05
C CYS A 117 17.59 -1.97 8.42
N HIS A 118 17.40 -2.24 9.70
CA HIS A 118 16.66 -3.40 10.17
C HIS A 118 15.16 -3.12 10.15
N GLY A 119 14.43 -3.97 9.43
CA GLY A 119 12.97 -4.05 9.47
C GLY A 119 12.46 -5.08 10.47
N PRO A 120 11.13 -5.27 10.56
CA PRO A 120 10.12 -4.74 9.65
C PRO A 120 9.69 -3.28 9.96
N ILE A 121 9.22 -2.58 8.93
CA ILE A 121 8.84 -1.16 8.94
C ILE A 121 7.33 -1.03 8.66
N ALA A 122 6.61 -0.47 9.62
CA ALA A 122 5.17 -0.22 9.53
C ALA A 122 4.89 1.25 9.18
N ILE A 123 4.29 1.51 8.01
CA ILE A 123 3.86 2.84 7.59
C ILE A 123 2.34 2.94 7.78
N ARG A 124 1.90 3.84 8.66
CA ARG A 124 0.47 4.05 9.00
C ARG A 124 0.02 5.49 8.78
N ARG A 125 0.75 6.23 7.95
CA ARG A 125 0.51 7.65 7.70
C ARG A 125 0.88 8.01 6.27
N ASP A 126 0.23 9.06 5.80
CA ASP A 126 0.44 9.64 4.48
C ASP A 126 1.74 10.43 4.39
N GLY A 127 2.13 10.69 3.13
CA GLY A 127 3.23 11.58 2.79
C GLY A 127 4.61 10.99 3.09
N VAL A 128 4.73 9.67 3.28
CA VAL A 128 6.01 9.02 3.53
C VAL A 128 6.66 8.61 2.22
N SER A 129 7.93 8.98 2.06
CA SER A 129 8.81 8.44 1.02
C SER A 129 10.05 7.83 1.68
N ILE A 130 10.47 6.67 1.20
CA ILE A 130 11.73 6.02 1.59
C ILE A 130 12.58 5.98 0.33
N THR A 131 13.71 6.67 0.37
CA THR A 131 14.62 6.83 -0.77
C THR A 131 16.05 6.56 -0.34
N GLY A 132 16.94 6.25 -1.28
CA GLY A 132 18.37 6.08 -1.00
C GLY A 132 18.96 4.94 -1.81
N ASP A 133 20.19 4.58 -1.49
CA ASP A 133 20.94 3.43 -2.01
C ASP A 133 21.18 2.36 -0.92
N GLY A 134 20.59 2.55 0.26
CA GLY A 134 20.64 1.58 1.35
C GLY A 134 19.80 0.33 1.11
N SER A 135 19.96 -0.64 2.00
CA SER A 135 19.10 -1.83 2.07
C SER A 135 18.22 -1.78 3.31
N ILE A 136 17.07 -2.45 3.23
CA ILE A 136 16.31 -2.83 4.41
C ILE A 136 16.44 -4.34 4.54
N VAL A 137 16.83 -4.80 5.71
CA VAL A 137 17.12 -6.20 6.02
C VAL A 137 16.13 -6.70 7.06
N PHE A 138 15.57 -7.89 6.83
CA PHE A 138 14.73 -8.53 7.83
C PHE A 138 15.54 -8.99 9.04
N ASP A 139 15.20 -8.48 10.22
CA ASP A 139 15.74 -8.95 11.49
C ASP A 139 14.73 -9.83 12.21
N SER A 140 14.98 -11.13 12.20
CA SER A 140 14.11 -12.15 12.82
C SER A 140 13.94 -11.96 14.33
N ALA A 141 14.82 -11.21 15.00
CA ALA A 141 14.70 -10.93 16.43
C ALA A 141 13.53 -9.99 16.77
N SER A 142 12.96 -9.28 15.79
CA SER A 142 11.94 -8.25 15.99
C SER A 142 10.62 -8.50 15.26
N ALA A 143 10.35 -9.75 14.87
CA ALA A 143 9.18 -10.13 14.10
C ALA A 143 7.87 -9.75 14.82
N ASP A 144 7.33 -8.58 14.49
CA ASP A 144 5.93 -8.27 14.71
C ASP A 144 5.14 -9.17 13.76
N SER A 145 4.56 -10.21 14.32
CA SER A 145 3.81 -11.27 13.62
C SER A 145 2.62 -10.74 12.80
N ALA A 146 2.25 -9.47 12.95
CA ALA A 146 1.22 -8.83 12.14
C ALA A 146 1.73 -8.32 10.77
N LEU A 147 3.04 -8.22 10.56
CA LEU A 147 3.63 -7.69 9.34
C LEU A 147 3.75 -8.77 8.26
N THR A 148 3.23 -8.45 7.07
CA THR A 148 3.22 -9.36 5.90
C THR A 148 4.36 -9.09 4.93
N GLY A 149 5.24 -8.14 5.26
CA GLY A 149 6.41 -7.76 4.48
C GLY A 149 7.33 -6.84 5.28
N LEU A 150 8.54 -6.65 4.75
CA LEU A 150 9.58 -5.82 5.36
C LEU A 150 9.19 -4.34 5.42
N ILE A 151 8.46 -3.86 4.41
CA ILE A 151 7.70 -2.60 4.47
C ILE A 151 6.23 -2.96 4.37
N THR A 152 5.42 -2.51 5.33
CA THR A 152 3.96 -2.65 5.25
C THR A 152 3.28 -1.30 5.38
N ALA A 153 2.42 -0.96 4.42
CA ALA A 153 1.60 0.24 4.42
C ALA A 153 0.15 -0.10 4.79
N TRP A 154 -0.44 0.63 5.74
CA TRP A 154 -1.84 0.49 6.15
C TRP A 154 -2.60 1.80 6.09
N SER A 155 -3.68 1.82 5.32
CA SER A 155 -4.55 2.99 5.17
C SER A 155 -3.78 4.24 4.78
N VAL A 156 -2.82 4.09 3.87
CA VAL A 156 -1.95 5.17 3.38
C VAL A 156 -2.34 5.54 1.96
N ASN A 157 -2.70 6.79 1.73
CA ASN A 157 -3.03 7.32 0.40
C ASN A 157 -1.87 7.16 -0.59
N ARG A 158 -0.63 7.45 -0.15
CA ARG A 158 0.57 7.28 -0.98
C ARG A 158 1.83 7.04 -0.14
N LEU A 159 2.50 5.92 -0.40
CA LEU A 159 3.87 5.61 -0.01
C LEU A 159 4.76 5.52 -1.26
N THR A 160 5.93 6.15 -1.25
CA THR A 160 6.94 5.97 -2.30
C THR A 160 8.15 5.23 -1.75
N VAL A 161 8.60 4.18 -2.43
CA VAL A 161 9.85 3.47 -2.13
C VAL A 161 10.75 3.51 -3.36
N LYS A 162 11.94 4.11 -3.24
CA LYS A 162 12.84 4.35 -4.38
C LYS A 162 14.30 4.00 -4.11
N GLY A 163 14.91 3.20 -4.99
CA GLY A 163 16.35 2.92 -4.98
C GLY A 163 16.83 1.99 -3.86
N VAL A 164 15.90 1.40 -3.11
CA VAL A 164 16.20 0.56 -1.95
C VAL A 164 16.25 -0.91 -2.36
N THR A 165 17.13 -1.68 -1.72
CA THR A 165 17.12 -3.15 -1.83
C THR A 165 16.46 -3.77 -0.59
N LEU A 166 15.52 -4.70 -0.78
CA LEU A 166 14.88 -5.41 0.33
C LEU A 166 15.46 -6.82 0.43
N GLU A 167 16.15 -7.11 1.54
CA GLU A 167 16.89 -8.36 1.75
C GLU A 167 16.31 -9.14 2.93
N THR A 168 16.32 -10.47 2.84
CA THR A 168 16.17 -11.34 4.00
C THR A 168 17.21 -12.46 4.00
N ALA A 169 17.44 -13.03 5.17
CA ALA A 169 18.12 -14.32 5.33
C ALA A 169 17.18 -15.54 5.12
N GLY A 170 15.90 -15.33 4.76
CA GLY A 170 14.86 -16.38 4.68
C GLY A 170 13.58 -15.90 3.96
N SER A 171 13.10 -16.71 3.01
CA SER A 171 12.66 -16.28 1.67
C SER A 171 11.22 -15.80 1.45
N GLU A 172 10.50 -15.27 2.45
CA GLU A 172 9.09 -14.86 2.19
C GLU A 172 8.73 -13.42 2.58
N LEU A 173 9.54 -12.76 3.41
CA LEU A 173 9.21 -11.44 3.98
C LEU A 173 9.98 -10.26 3.37
N ALA A 174 10.88 -10.47 2.40
CA ALA A 174 11.66 -9.41 1.73
C ALA A 174 10.79 -8.70 0.69
N GLY A 175 9.83 -7.94 1.17
CA GLY A 175 8.82 -7.38 0.29
C GLY A 175 8.11 -6.16 0.80
N VAL A 176 7.26 -5.64 -0.08
CA VAL A 176 6.35 -4.53 0.22
C VAL A 176 4.92 -5.05 0.25
N ALA A 177 4.24 -4.81 1.37
CA ALA A 177 2.83 -5.15 1.53
C ALA A 177 1.97 -3.87 1.62
N ALA A 178 0.95 -3.77 0.78
CA ALA A 178 -0.02 -2.69 0.78
C ALA A 178 -1.37 -3.21 1.27
N HIS A 179 -1.94 -2.55 2.29
CA HIS A 179 -3.27 -2.83 2.84
C HIS A 179 -4.09 -1.55 2.85
N SER A 180 -5.16 -1.49 2.05
CA SER A 180 -5.94 -0.26 1.82
C SER A 180 -5.06 0.96 1.53
N SER A 181 -4.02 0.76 0.73
CA SER A 181 -2.98 1.77 0.52
C SER A 181 -2.58 1.93 -0.95
N GLY A 182 -2.11 3.12 -1.31
CA GLY A 182 -1.42 3.39 -2.58
C GLY A 182 0.10 3.35 -2.40
N VAL A 183 0.81 2.56 -3.21
CA VAL A 183 2.26 2.41 -3.13
C VAL A 183 2.90 2.57 -4.50
N ALA A 184 3.91 3.43 -4.60
CA ALA A 184 4.73 3.62 -5.79
C ALA A 184 6.14 3.05 -5.55
N LEU A 185 6.62 2.18 -6.45
CA LEU A 185 7.89 1.48 -6.34
C LEU A 185 8.79 1.86 -7.52
N GLU A 186 9.99 2.35 -7.25
CA GLU A 186 10.94 2.79 -8.28
C GLU A 186 12.35 2.24 -8.01
N ASN A 187 13.00 1.66 -9.01
CA ASN A 187 14.35 1.08 -8.93
C ASN A 187 14.50 0.17 -7.71
N LEU A 188 13.52 -0.72 -7.51
CA LEU A 188 13.42 -1.60 -6.35
C LEU A 188 13.82 -3.02 -6.73
N THR A 189 14.67 -3.64 -5.91
CA THR A 189 14.86 -5.10 -5.92
C THR A 189 14.25 -5.67 -4.66
N ALA A 190 13.26 -6.55 -4.81
CA ALA A 190 12.56 -7.18 -3.69
C ALA A 190 12.21 -8.64 -4.02
N THR A 191 12.06 -9.47 -3.00
CA THR A 191 11.57 -10.85 -3.19
C THR A 191 10.09 -10.85 -3.52
N SER A 192 9.28 -10.09 -2.78
CA SER A 192 7.82 -10.12 -2.96
C SER A 192 7.17 -8.73 -2.92
N ILE A 193 6.03 -8.61 -3.60
CA ILE A 193 5.04 -7.57 -3.28
C ILE A 193 3.69 -8.21 -3.01
N THR A 194 2.89 -7.60 -2.15
CA THR A 194 1.52 -8.02 -1.88
C THR A 194 0.60 -6.82 -1.82
N ALA A 195 -0.47 -6.83 -2.60
CA ALA A 195 -1.54 -5.84 -2.54
C ALA A 195 -2.83 -6.50 -2.02
N ARG A 196 -3.41 -5.97 -0.95
CA ARG A 196 -4.65 -6.47 -0.33
C ARG A 196 -5.57 -5.33 0.09
N ALA A 197 -6.82 -5.67 0.34
CA ALA A 197 -7.83 -4.79 0.92
C ALA A 197 -8.01 -3.46 0.15
N ASN A 198 -8.29 -3.54 -1.15
CA ASN A 198 -8.46 -2.37 -2.03
C ASN A 198 -7.19 -1.50 -2.13
N SER A 199 -6.02 -2.13 -2.28
CA SER A 199 -4.76 -1.41 -2.47
C SER A 199 -4.43 -1.17 -3.94
N SER A 200 -3.55 -0.21 -4.21
CA SER A 200 -2.93 -0.04 -5.51
C SER A 200 -1.41 -0.02 -5.38
N ILE A 201 -0.73 -0.80 -6.22
CA ILE A 201 0.72 -0.74 -6.37
C ILE A 201 1.05 -0.28 -7.79
N GLN A 202 1.94 0.69 -7.90
CA GLN A 202 2.43 1.22 -9.17
C GLN A 202 3.94 1.00 -9.27
N LEU A 203 4.37 0.28 -10.30
CA LEU A 203 5.78 0.14 -10.66
C LEU A 203 6.18 1.34 -11.53
N VAL A 204 7.06 2.18 -11.02
CA VAL A 204 7.43 3.43 -11.66
C VAL A 204 8.57 3.23 -12.64
N ALA A 205 9.64 2.55 -12.24
CA ALA A 205 10.77 2.20 -13.11
C ALA A 205 11.60 1.07 -12.48
N GLY A 206 12.29 0.26 -13.29
CA GLY A 206 13.43 -0.55 -12.83
C GLY A 206 13.17 -1.52 -11.68
N THR A 207 12.01 -2.17 -11.63
CA THR A 207 11.62 -3.05 -10.50
C THR A 207 11.82 -4.52 -10.84
N THR A 208 12.56 -5.25 -9.99
CA THR A 208 12.77 -6.71 -10.11
C THR A 208 12.16 -7.43 -8.91
N LEU A 209 11.28 -8.41 -9.19
CA LEU A 209 10.50 -9.15 -8.20
C LEU A 209 10.59 -10.66 -8.40
N SER A 210 10.73 -11.44 -7.33
CA SER A 210 10.53 -12.90 -7.40
C SER A 210 9.03 -13.26 -7.42
N SER A 211 8.21 -12.54 -6.65
CA SER A 211 6.76 -12.76 -6.64
C SER A 211 5.95 -11.48 -6.49
N ALA A 212 4.76 -11.47 -7.08
CA ALA A 212 3.76 -10.43 -6.90
C ALA A 212 2.39 -11.08 -6.66
N LEU A 213 1.76 -10.77 -5.51
CA LEU A 213 0.43 -11.24 -5.17
C LEU A 213 -0.56 -10.06 -5.11
N ILE A 214 -1.56 -10.05 -5.98
CA ILE A 214 -2.59 -9.01 -6.03
C ILE A 214 -3.94 -9.63 -5.73
N ALA A 215 -4.53 -9.28 -4.58
CA ALA A 215 -5.75 -9.92 -4.08
C ALA A 215 -6.72 -8.91 -3.44
N SER A 216 -7.95 -9.35 -3.17
CA SER A 216 -8.96 -8.57 -2.42
C SER A 216 -9.23 -7.19 -3.03
N SER A 217 -9.64 -7.17 -4.30
CA SER A 217 -9.98 -5.96 -5.07
C SER A 217 -8.82 -4.95 -5.20
N SER A 218 -7.60 -5.45 -5.29
CA SER A 218 -6.41 -4.60 -5.41
C SER A 218 -5.97 -4.47 -6.87
N ALA A 219 -5.08 -3.51 -7.14
CA ALA A 219 -4.55 -3.24 -8.47
C ALA A 219 -3.02 -3.22 -8.50
N LEU A 220 -2.44 -3.71 -9.60
CA LEU A 220 -1.04 -3.50 -9.96
C LEU A 220 -0.94 -2.85 -11.34
N THR A 221 -0.17 -1.77 -11.44
CA THR A 221 0.11 -1.10 -12.71
C THR A 221 1.59 -0.77 -12.85
N ASN A 222 2.04 -0.43 -14.06
CA ASN A 222 3.32 0.25 -14.25
C ASN A 222 3.15 1.55 -15.06
N THR A 223 4.10 2.47 -14.88
CA THR A 223 4.12 3.76 -15.59
C THR A 223 5.13 3.76 -16.73
N VAL A 224 6.29 3.13 -16.50
CA VAL A 224 7.34 2.99 -17.52
C VAL A 224 7.27 1.57 -18.05
N PRO A 225 7.11 1.38 -19.38
CA PRO A 225 6.97 0.04 -19.95
C PRO A 225 8.19 -0.86 -19.70
N LEU A 226 9.41 -0.34 -19.85
CA LEU A 226 10.60 -1.18 -19.89
C LEU A 226 11.36 -1.24 -18.56
N GLY A 227 12.06 -2.35 -18.35
CA GLY A 227 12.99 -2.53 -17.23
C GLY A 227 12.38 -3.19 -15.98
N HIS A 228 11.17 -3.74 -16.10
CA HIS A 228 10.53 -4.51 -15.04
C HIS A 228 10.66 -6.01 -15.30
N SER A 229 11.02 -6.77 -14.26
CA SER A 229 11.03 -8.23 -14.29
C SER A 229 10.29 -8.79 -13.08
N ILE A 230 9.37 -9.70 -13.32
CA ILE A 230 8.62 -10.41 -12.29
C ILE A 230 8.79 -11.90 -12.56
N GLN A 231 9.26 -12.68 -11.59
CA GLN A 231 9.35 -14.12 -11.83
C GLN A 231 7.94 -14.75 -11.82
N SER A 232 7.18 -14.58 -10.74
CA SER A 232 5.82 -15.09 -10.62
C SER A 232 4.80 -14.00 -10.28
N LEU A 233 3.69 -13.96 -10.98
CA LEU A 233 2.58 -13.03 -10.75
C LEU A 233 1.30 -13.83 -10.47
N THR A 234 0.69 -13.62 -9.30
CA THR A 234 -0.56 -14.25 -8.90
C THR A 234 -1.62 -13.18 -8.64
N VAL A 235 -2.78 -13.30 -9.30
CA VAL A 235 -3.88 -12.34 -9.26
C VAL A 235 -5.16 -13.07 -8.87
N LEU A 236 -5.80 -12.63 -7.79
CA LEU A 236 -6.92 -13.31 -7.17
C LEU A 236 -8.16 -12.41 -7.05
N ASP A 237 -9.31 -13.04 -6.85
CA ASP A 237 -10.59 -12.39 -6.53
C ASP A 237 -11.02 -11.40 -7.63
N THR A 238 -11.42 -10.19 -7.27
CA THR A 238 -11.83 -9.10 -8.17
C THR A 238 -10.69 -8.12 -8.45
N SER A 239 -9.44 -8.60 -8.38
CA SER A 239 -8.25 -7.77 -8.54
C SER A 239 -7.87 -7.58 -10.01
N SER A 240 -7.15 -6.49 -10.29
CA SER A 240 -6.72 -6.16 -11.66
C SER A 240 -5.22 -5.93 -11.77
N VAL A 241 -4.65 -6.32 -12.90
CA VAL A 241 -3.26 -6.04 -13.26
C VAL A 241 -3.23 -5.47 -14.67
N VAL A 242 -2.53 -4.35 -14.86
CA VAL A 242 -2.30 -3.75 -16.18
C VAL A 242 -0.82 -3.41 -16.28
N LEU A 243 -0.09 -4.21 -17.05
CA LEU A 243 1.35 -4.05 -17.21
C LEU A 243 1.73 -3.92 -18.69
N GLU A 244 2.70 -3.07 -18.98
CA GLU A 244 3.28 -2.89 -20.30
C GLU A 244 4.79 -3.18 -20.27
N GLY A 245 5.37 -3.84 -21.27
CA GLY A 245 6.82 -4.02 -21.42
C GLY A 245 7.51 -4.88 -20.34
N VAL A 246 6.74 -5.68 -19.59
CA VAL A 246 7.26 -6.46 -18.47
C VAL A 246 7.71 -7.85 -18.93
N THR A 247 8.83 -8.34 -18.35
CA THR A 247 9.25 -9.74 -18.52
C THR A 247 8.79 -10.58 -17.33
N ILE A 248 7.92 -11.56 -17.60
CA ILE A 248 7.45 -12.54 -16.63
C ILE A 248 8.11 -13.89 -16.88
N THR A 249 9.06 -14.29 -16.04
CA THR A 249 10.00 -15.37 -16.35
C THR A 249 9.56 -16.76 -15.91
N ASN A 250 8.54 -16.87 -15.05
CA ASN A 250 8.01 -18.16 -14.61
C ASN A 250 6.53 -18.31 -14.96
N LEU A 251 5.64 -17.63 -14.23
CA LEU A 251 4.21 -17.92 -14.32
C LEU A 251 3.35 -16.70 -14.02
N VAL A 252 2.32 -16.51 -14.82
CA VAL A 252 1.16 -15.67 -14.49
C VAL A 252 -0.01 -16.57 -14.12
N GLU A 253 -0.54 -16.37 -12.92
CA GLU A 253 -1.71 -17.05 -12.38
C GLU A 253 -2.84 -16.05 -12.17
N ALA A 254 -4.02 -16.33 -12.73
CA ALA A 254 -5.22 -15.53 -12.50
C ALA A 254 -6.39 -16.42 -12.05
N TYR A 255 -6.97 -16.12 -10.88
CA TYR A 255 -8.07 -16.91 -10.32
C TYR A 255 -9.21 -16.04 -9.80
N GLY A 256 -10.43 -16.59 -9.87
CA GLY A 256 -11.64 -15.84 -9.50
C GLY A 256 -12.02 -14.86 -10.61
N ASN A 257 -12.57 -13.70 -10.26
CA ASN A 257 -12.95 -12.68 -11.23
C ASN A 257 -11.77 -11.74 -11.57
N ALA A 258 -10.55 -12.28 -11.59
CA ALA A 258 -9.32 -11.52 -11.77
C ALA A 258 -9.21 -11.04 -13.22
N THR A 259 -8.61 -9.87 -13.44
CA THR A 259 -8.31 -9.36 -14.78
C THR A 259 -6.84 -9.04 -14.90
N VAL A 260 -6.18 -9.58 -15.91
CA VAL A 260 -4.77 -9.35 -16.19
C VAL A 260 -4.63 -8.87 -17.63
N MET A 261 -4.05 -7.68 -17.82
CA MET A 261 -3.74 -7.12 -19.13
C MET A 261 -2.23 -6.91 -19.22
N LEU A 262 -1.61 -7.53 -20.22
CA LEU A 262 -0.18 -7.46 -20.47
C LEU A 262 0.03 -6.93 -21.89
N SER A 263 0.70 -5.79 -22.02
CA SER A 263 1.01 -5.19 -23.32
C SER A 263 2.52 -5.27 -23.57
N GLU A 264 2.95 -5.56 -24.79
CA GLU A 264 4.37 -5.64 -25.20
C GLU A 264 5.24 -6.45 -24.22
N SER A 265 4.66 -7.49 -23.62
CA SER A 265 5.26 -8.22 -22.50
C SER A 265 5.69 -9.62 -22.93
N SER A 266 6.69 -10.17 -22.24
CA SER A 266 7.15 -11.55 -22.44
C SER A 266 6.69 -12.40 -21.27
N VAL A 267 5.93 -13.46 -21.53
CA VAL A 267 5.38 -14.35 -20.49
C VAL A 267 5.87 -15.77 -20.71
N ALA A 268 6.50 -16.35 -19.69
CA ALA A 268 6.94 -17.74 -19.76
C ALA A 268 5.74 -18.69 -19.79
N ALA A 269 4.92 -18.72 -18.74
CA ALA A 269 3.77 -19.61 -18.65
C ALA A 269 2.50 -18.90 -18.14
N LEU A 270 1.35 -19.51 -18.40
CA LEU A 270 0.04 -19.02 -17.98
C LEU A 270 -0.78 -20.09 -17.27
N SER A 271 -1.46 -19.71 -16.20
CA SER A 271 -2.50 -20.48 -15.54
C SER A 271 -3.70 -19.57 -15.24
N SER A 272 -4.91 -20.01 -15.56
CA SER A 272 -6.11 -19.19 -15.33
C SER A 272 -7.33 -20.02 -14.97
N GLY A 273 -8.17 -19.56 -14.05
CA GLY A 273 -9.41 -20.23 -13.69
C GLY A 273 -10.43 -19.35 -12.98
N GLY A 274 -11.67 -19.83 -12.83
CA GLY A 274 -12.65 -19.22 -11.92
C GLY A 274 -13.29 -17.91 -12.41
N ASN A 275 -13.45 -17.74 -13.73
CA ASN A 275 -13.88 -16.50 -14.43
C ASN A 275 -12.77 -15.47 -14.67
N ALA A 276 -11.50 -15.85 -14.52
CA ALA A 276 -10.39 -14.93 -14.72
C ALA A 276 -10.20 -14.63 -16.21
N ILE A 277 -9.83 -13.38 -16.51
CA ILE A 277 -9.54 -12.90 -17.87
C ILE A 277 -8.07 -12.54 -17.91
N ILE A 278 -7.34 -13.13 -18.86
CA ILE A 278 -5.99 -12.73 -19.22
C ILE A 278 -5.99 -12.23 -20.65
N SER A 279 -5.49 -11.02 -20.85
CA SER A 279 -5.37 -10.37 -22.15
C SER A 279 -3.90 -10.04 -22.41
N VAL A 280 -3.38 -10.44 -23.57
CA VAL A 280 -2.00 -10.15 -23.99
C VAL A 280 -2.03 -9.40 -25.33
N TYR A 281 -1.39 -8.23 -25.39
CA TYR A 281 -1.39 -7.32 -26.54
C TYR A 281 0.04 -6.99 -26.95
N GLY A 282 0.52 -7.51 -28.05
CA GLY A 282 1.95 -7.41 -28.37
C GLY A 282 2.82 -8.25 -27.42
N GLY A 283 3.99 -8.66 -27.91
CA GLY A 283 4.93 -9.48 -27.15
C GLY A 283 4.80 -10.98 -27.41
N SER A 284 5.10 -11.79 -26.38
CA SER A 284 5.21 -13.24 -26.54
C SER A 284 4.81 -14.05 -25.32
N ILE A 285 4.30 -15.27 -25.56
CA ILE A 285 3.99 -16.26 -24.54
C ILE A 285 4.64 -17.59 -24.93
N SER A 286 5.40 -18.22 -24.02
CA SER A 286 6.20 -19.42 -24.34
C SER A 286 5.55 -20.75 -23.96
N GLY A 287 4.59 -20.77 -23.03
CA GLY A 287 3.98 -21.97 -22.48
C GLY A 287 4.78 -22.60 -21.33
N PRO A 288 4.16 -23.50 -20.53
CA PRO A 288 2.86 -24.15 -20.75
C PRO A 288 1.63 -23.28 -20.45
N TYR A 289 0.46 -23.75 -20.90
CA TYR A 289 -0.84 -23.07 -20.79
C TYR A 289 -1.85 -23.94 -20.02
N ASN A 290 -2.19 -23.53 -18.80
CA ASN A 290 -3.13 -24.23 -17.93
C ASN A 290 -4.43 -23.40 -17.78
N LEU A 291 -5.35 -23.55 -18.73
CA LEU A 291 -6.62 -22.81 -18.73
C LEU A 291 -7.76 -23.70 -18.20
N TRP A 292 -8.35 -23.26 -17.09
CA TRP A 292 -9.36 -24.01 -16.33
C TRP A 292 -10.74 -23.36 -16.43
N SER A 293 -11.77 -24.09 -15.97
CA SER A 293 -13.18 -23.71 -15.97
C SER A 293 -13.47 -22.20 -15.93
N ARG A 294 -14.12 -21.72 -17.01
CA ARG A 294 -14.59 -20.33 -17.21
C ARG A 294 -13.49 -19.27 -17.30
N SER A 295 -12.23 -19.61 -17.48
CA SER A 295 -11.21 -18.61 -17.80
C SER A 295 -11.32 -18.13 -19.25
N MET A 296 -10.81 -16.92 -19.50
CA MET A 296 -10.59 -16.39 -20.83
C MET A 296 -9.13 -16.01 -21.07
N LEU A 297 -8.60 -16.39 -22.23
CA LEU A 297 -7.35 -15.85 -22.79
C LEU A 297 -7.67 -15.09 -24.09
N ASP A 298 -7.44 -13.78 -24.10
CA ASP A 298 -7.45 -12.94 -25.31
C ASP A 298 -6.02 -12.58 -25.70
N SER A 299 -5.68 -12.68 -26.97
CA SER A 299 -4.33 -12.42 -27.45
C SER A 299 -4.38 -11.64 -28.76
N ARG A 300 -3.67 -10.51 -28.85
CA ARG A 300 -3.54 -9.77 -30.12
C ARG A 300 -2.13 -9.39 -30.42
N ASP A 301 -1.76 -9.45 -31.70
CA ASP A 301 -0.42 -9.07 -32.17
C ASP A 301 0.69 -9.78 -31.39
N THR A 302 0.42 -11.01 -30.91
CA THR A 302 1.24 -11.74 -29.95
C THR A 302 1.81 -13.01 -30.58
N THR A 303 3.05 -13.35 -30.23
CA THR A 303 3.68 -14.64 -30.58
C THR A 303 3.45 -15.66 -29.48
N ILE A 304 2.84 -16.79 -29.82
CA ILE A 304 2.55 -17.91 -28.92
C ILE A 304 3.43 -19.09 -29.34
N GLN A 305 4.17 -19.68 -28.41
CA GLN A 305 5.01 -20.85 -28.64
C GLN A 305 4.61 -22.00 -27.73
N ASN A 306 4.90 -23.23 -28.16
CA ASN A 306 4.57 -24.47 -27.45
C ASN A 306 3.09 -24.54 -27.07
N TRP A 307 2.20 -24.17 -28.01
CA TRP A 307 0.78 -24.16 -27.71
C TRP A 307 0.25 -25.59 -27.50
N SER A 308 -0.09 -25.90 -26.25
CA SER A 308 -0.80 -27.12 -25.89
C SER A 308 -1.77 -26.82 -24.75
N THR A 309 -3.07 -27.01 -24.96
CA THR A 309 -4.06 -26.83 -23.88
C THR A 309 -4.33 -28.16 -23.20
N THR A 310 -4.16 -28.21 -21.88
CA THR A 310 -4.74 -29.26 -21.03
C THR A 310 -6.15 -28.85 -20.63
N SER A 311 -7.11 -28.84 -21.57
CA SER A 311 -8.49 -28.50 -21.22
C SER A 311 -9.11 -29.65 -20.42
N ASP A 312 -9.44 -29.40 -19.17
CA ASP A 312 -10.30 -30.30 -18.38
C ASP A 312 -11.76 -30.19 -18.90
N VAL A 313 -12.38 -31.33 -19.14
CA VAL A 313 -13.53 -31.54 -20.06
C VAL A 313 -14.91 -31.12 -19.50
N GLY A 314 -14.98 -30.27 -18.47
CA GLY A 314 -16.24 -29.99 -17.74
C GLY A 314 -16.89 -28.62 -17.99
N LEU A 315 -16.10 -27.56 -18.10
CA LEU A 315 -16.56 -26.18 -18.33
C LEU A 315 -15.50 -25.49 -19.18
N ALA A 316 -15.75 -25.30 -20.48
CA ALA A 316 -14.71 -24.89 -21.42
C ALA A 316 -14.09 -23.53 -21.04
N ALA A 317 -12.77 -23.47 -20.91
CA ALA A 317 -12.02 -22.23 -21.02
C ALA A 317 -12.23 -21.65 -22.43
N SER A 318 -12.34 -20.34 -22.56
CA SER A 318 -12.39 -19.68 -23.86
C SER A 318 -11.02 -19.09 -24.17
N TYR A 319 -10.56 -19.24 -25.40
CA TYR A 319 -9.35 -18.57 -25.87
C TYR A 319 -9.56 -18.06 -27.28
N GLY A 320 -8.93 -16.94 -27.59
CA GLY A 320 -8.96 -16.41 -28.94
C GLY A 320 -8.12 -15.17 -29.11
N GLY A 321 -8.13 -14.64 -30.33
CA GLY A 321 -7.27 -13.52 -30.65
C GLY A 321 -7.21 -13.15 -32.13
N LYS A 322 -6.43 -12.10 -32.41
CA LYS A 322 -6.22 -11.56 -33.76
C LYS A 322 -4.73 -11.32 -34.02
N ASN A 323 -4.29 -11.45 -35.28
CA ASN A 323 -2.89 -11.19 -35.68
C ASN A 323 -1.87 -11.98 -34.85
N MET A 324 -2.13 -13.25 -34.56
CA MET A 324 -1.23 -14.05 -33.74
C MET A 324 -0.26 -14.85 -34.59
N THR A 325 0.93 -15.11 -34.06
CA THR A 325 1.82 -16.15 -34.61
C THR A 325 1.89 -17.29 -33.62
N ILE A 326 1.28 -18.44 -33.94
CA ILE A 326 1.23 -19.62 -33.07
C ILE A 326 2.16 -20.68 -33.63
N ASP A 327 3.19 -21.05 -32.88
CA ASP A 327 4.20 -22.05 -33.28
C ASP A 327 4.80 -21.79 -34.68
N GLY A 328 4.98 -20.50 -35.01
CA GLY A 328 5.51 -20.04 -36.29
C GLY A 328 4.48 -19.85 -37.40
N GLU A 329 3.21 -20.19 -37.19
CA GLU A 329 2.13 -20.00 -38.14
C GLU A 329 1.33 -18.72 -37.83
N TYR A 330 1.21 -17.82 -38.80
CA TYR A 330 0.39 -16.62 -38.66
C TYR A 330 -1.12 -16.93 -38.77
N ARG A 331 -1.92 -16.32 -37.88
CA ARG A 331 -3.37 -16.48 -37.80
C ARG A 331 -4.05 -15.11 -37.60
N ASP A 332 -4.75 -14.63 -38.63
CA ASP A 332 -5.59 -13.41 -38.59
C ASP A 332 -6.98 -13.69 -38.01
N GLY A 333 -6.99 -14.29 -36.83
CA GLY A 333 -8.21 -14.78 -36.18
C GLY A 333 -8.08 -16.24 -35.78
N TRP A 334 -8.21 -16.49 -34.49
CA TRP A 334 -8.28 -17.84 -33.94
C TRP A 334 -9.10 -17.79 -32.67
N GLY A 335 -9.90 -18.82 -32.45
CA GLY A 335 -10.76 -18.89 -31.28
C GLY A 335 -11.32 -20.28 -31.07
N TRP A 336 -11.44 -20.64 -29.80
CA TRP A 336 -12.18 -21.79 -29.33
C TRP A 336 -12.99 -21.37 -28.10
N GLY A 337 -14.29 -21.61 -28.15
CA GLY A 337 -15.20 -21.27 -27.07
C GLY A 337 -16.61 -21.67 -27.44
N ASN A 338 -17.38 -22.10 -26.45
CA ASN A 338 -18.78 -22.46 -26.60
C ASN A 338 -19.59 -21.15 -26.70
N ASP A 339 -19.92 -20.65 -27.90
CA ASP A 339 -20.83 -19.53 -28.25
C ASP A 339 -20.79 -18.20 -27.44
N ASN A 340 -19.92 -18.07 -26.42
CA ASN A 340 -19.85 -16.96 -25.48
C ASN A 340 -18.74 -15.94 -25.81
N ILE A 341 -18.01 -16.14 -26.92
CA ILE A 341 -17.01 -15.17 -27.40
C ILE A 341 -17.66 -13.81 -27.73
N VAL A 342 -18.95 -13.80 -28.11
CA VAL A 342 -19.72 -12.57 -28.32
C VAL A 342 -19.92 -11.78 -27.00
N ASN A 343 -20.04 -12.48 -25.87
CA ASN A 343 -20.12 -11.83 -24.55
C ASN A 343 -18.76 -11.33 -24.05
N ALA A 344 -17.68 -12.02 -24.40
CA ALA A 344 -16.33 -11.60 -24.08
C ALA A 344 -15.95 -10.27 -24.75
N GLN A 345 -16.31 -10.10 -26.03
CA GLN A 345 -16.15 -8.82 -26.74
C GLN A 345 -16.94 -7.68 -26.06
N TYR A 346 -18.14 -7.98 -25.54
CA TYR A 346 -18.98 -7.01 -24.83
C TYR A 346 -18.42 -6.63 -23.45
N GLN A 347 -17.88 -7.61 -22.72
CA GLN A 347 -17.18 -7.36 -21.45
C GLN A 347 -15.88 -6.56 -21.69
N PHE A 348 -15.20 -6.79 -22.81
CA PHE A 348 -14.04 -6.03 -23.23
C PHE A 348 -14.35 -4.56 -23.57
N ASP A 349 -15.41 -4.30 -24.34
CA ASP A 349 -15.84 -2.92 -24.63
C ASP A 349 -16.25 -2.17 -23.35
N SER A 350 -16.81 -2.89 -22.36
CA SER A 350 -17.08 -2.35 -21.03
C SER A 350 -15.81 -2.07 -20.23
N LEU A 351 -14.80 -2.94 -20.29
CA LEU A 351 -13.50 -2.77 -19.61
C LEU A 351 -12.68 -1.64 -20.23
N ASN A 352 -12.58 -1.56 -21.55
CA ASN A 352 -11.95 -0.45 -22.26
C ASN A 352 -12.63 0.88 -21.94
N ASN A 353 -13.96 0.91 -21.89
CA ASN A 353 -14.68 2.12 -21.44
C ASN A 353 -14.35 2.48 -20.00
N ARG A 354 -14.18 1.52 -19.09
CA ARG A 354 -13.77 1.78 -17.70
C ARG A 354 -12.34 2.27 -17.60
N VAL A 355 -11.40 1.69 -18.35
CA VAL A 355 -10.00 2.14 -18.41
C VAL A 355 -9.92 3.56 -18.98
N ASN A 356 -10.58 3.83 -20.11
CA ASN A 356 -10.65 5.17 -20.70
C ASN A 356 -11.29 6.19 -19.75
N THR A 357 -12.30 5.79 -18.97
CA THR A 357 -12.92 6.66 -17.96
C THR A 357 -11.96 6.95 -16.80
N LEU A 358 -11.15 5.97 -16.38
CA LEU A 358 -10.13 6.16 -15.34
C LEU A 358 -8.94 6.99 -15.82
N GLU A 359 -8.61 6.93 -17.11
CA GLU A 359 -7.61 7.81 -17.72
C GLU A 359 -8.12 9.24 -17.90
N ALA A 360 -9.39 9.42 -18.28
CA ALA A 360 -10.02 10.73 -18.40
C ALA A 360 -10.29 11.42 -17.04
N ALA A 361 -10.23 10.67 -15.94
CA ALA A 361 -10.39 11.18 -14.59
C ALA A 361 -9.06 11.59 -13.91
N LYS A 362 -7.92 11.43 -14.60
CA LYS A 362 -6.61 11.96 -14.21
C LYS A 362 -6.40 13.36 -14.79
#